data_AF-A0A950BT25-F1
#
_entry.id   AF-A0A950BT25-F1
#
_cell.length_a   1.000
_cell.length_b   1.000
_cell.length_c   1.000
_cell.angle_alpha   90.00
_cell.angle_beta   90.00
_cell.angle_gamma   90.00
#
_symmetry.space_group_name_H-M   'P 1'
#
loop_
_entity.id
_entity.type
_entity.pdbx_description
1 polymer ?
#
loop_
_entity_poly.entity_id
_entity_poly.type
_entity_poly.pdbx_seq_one_letter_code
_entity_poly.pdbx_strand_id
1 'polypeptide(L)'
;RDNLAWVQVCDLSGTPRELAGDRDRILPGEGDVQFDPILDHVGRIGYDGYVSLEVRNPQLWQVPADRVADLGHQAVCRVLGQWNRYPPETWGGA
;
A
#
# COMPACT_ATOMS: atom_id res chain seq x y z
N ARG A 1 8.06 4.00 17.72
CA ARG A 1 8.95 3.12 16.94
C ARG A 1 8.87 1.67 17.40
N ASP A 2 9.21 1.36 18.65
CA ASP A 2 9.47 -0.02 19.10
C ASP A 2 8.26 -0.97 19.12
N ASN A 3 7.04 -0.44 18.92
CA ASN A 3 5.80 -1.22 18.91
C ASN A 3 5.18 -1.39 17.51
N LEU A 4 5.84 -0.92 16.44
CA LEU A 4 5.38 -1.09 15.06
C LEU A 4 6.47 -1.79 14.24
N ALA A 5 6.29 -3.09 14.02
CA ALA A 5 7.27 -3.91 13.30
C ALA A 5 7.14 -3.77 11.77
N TRP A 6 5.91 -3.68 11.26
CA TRP A 6 5.63 -3.79 9.83
C TRP A 6 4.36 -3.04 9.43
N VAL A 7 4.34 -2.45 8.23
CA VAL A 7 3.17 -1.77 7.66
C VAL A 7 2.72 -2.50 6.40
N GLN A 8 1.45 -2.85 6.34
CA GLN A 8 0.78 -3.36 5.15
C GLN A 8 -0.21 -2.32 4.65
N VAL A 9 -0.28 -2.15 3.32
CA VAL A 9 -1.20 -1.20 2.68
C VAL A 9 -2.10 -1.92 1.68
N CYS A 10 -3.35 -1.50 1.69
CA CYS A 10 -4.40 -1.80 0.73
C CYS A 10 -5.43 -0.67 0.78
N ASP A 11 -6.40 -0.69 -0.11
CA ASP A 11 -7.55 0.21 -0.07
C ASP A 11 -8.86 -0.56 -0.01
N LEU A 12 -9.96 0.16 0.18
CA LEU A 12 -11.33 -0.35 0.11
C LEU A 12 -12.19 0.67 -0.64
N SER A 13 -13.15 0.19 -1.44
CA SER A 13 -14.10 1.07 -2.12
C SER A 13 -15.52 0.55 -1.96
N GLY A 14 -16.45 1.45 -1.59
CA GLY A 14 -17.89 1.19 -1.65
C GLY A 14 -18.46 0.21 -0.61
N THR A 15 -17.61 -0.51 0.13
CA THR A 15 -18.02 -1.38 1.24
C THR A 15 -17.72 -0.72 2.57
N PRO A 16 -18.70 -0.54 3.48
CA PRO A 16 -18.46 -0.05 4.82
C PRO A 16 -17.38 -0.90 5.52
N ARG A 17 -16.48 -0.25 6.26
CA ARG A 17 -15.33 -0.91 6.91
C ARG A 17 -15.74 -2.10 7.77
N GLU A 18 -16.88 -2.00 8.45
CA GLU A 18 -17.41 -3.03 9.35
C GLU A 18 -17.85 -4.31 8.62
N LEU A 19 -18.12 -4.19 7.31
CA LEU A 19 -18.56 -5.30 6.44
C LEU A 19 -17.46 -5.75 5.48
N ALA A 20 -16.41 -4.96 5.30
CA ALA A 20 -15.30 -5.27 4.40
C ALA A 20 -14.45 -6.42 4.96
N GLY A 21 -14.18 -7.40 4.10
CA GLY A 21 -13.23 -8.47 4.35
C GLY A 21 -12.03 -8.39 3.41
N ASP A 22 -11.12 -9.35 3.54
CA ASP A 22 -9.86 -9.33 2.80
C ASP A 22 -10.00 -9.47 1.28
N ARG A 23 -11.12 -10.05 0.83
CA ARG A 23 -11.46 -10.13 -0.60
C ARG A 23 -11.86 -8.80 -1.21
N ASP A 24 -12.30 -7.85 -0.38
CA ASP A 24 -12.78 -6.54 -0.82
C ASP A 24 -11.64 -5.53 -0.95
N ARG A 25 -10.43 -5.89 -0.48
CA ARG A 25 -9.22 -5.06 -0.59
C ARG A 25 -8.87 -4.79 -2.04
N ILE A 26 -8.55 -3.56 -2.39
CA ILE A 26 -8.07 -3.17 -3.73
C ILE A 26 -6.69 -2.52 -3.62
N LEU A 27 -6.12 -2.12 -4.77
CA LEU A 27 -4.82 -1.46 -4.80
C LEU A 27 -4.90 -0.09 -4.08
N PRO A 28 -3.84 0.29 -3.34
CA PRO A 28 -3.82 1.55 -2.59
C PRO A 28 -3.98 2.77 -3.51
N GLY A 29 -4.83 3.72 -3.10
CA GLY A 29 -5.10 4.95 -3.83
C GLY A 29 -6.12 4.79 -4.97
N GLU A 30 -6.90 3.71 -4.96
CA GLU A 30 -8.05 3.48 -5.85
C GLU A 30 -9.38 3.50 -5.09
N GLY A 31 -9.35 3.63 -3.75
CA GLY A 31 -10.52 3.58 -2.90
C GLY A 31 -10.67 4.81 -2.00
N ASP A 32 -11.30 4.58 -0.85
CA ASP A 32 -11.79 5.62 0.05
C ASP A 32 -10.82 5.90 1.23
N VAL A 33 -9.75 5.10 1.39
CA VAL A 33 -8.78 5.28 2.49
C VAL A 33 -8.02 6.59 2.34
N GLN A 34 -8.06 7.41 3.39
CA GLN A 34 -7.31 8.67 3.47
C GLN A 34 -5.88 8.38 3.96
N PHE A 35 -4.94 8.17 3.04
CA PHE A 35 -3.57 7.78 3.37
C PHE A 35 -2.73 8.86 4.04
N ASP A 36 -2.82 10.11 3.58
CA ASP A 36 -1.99 11.23 4.08
C ASP A 36 -1.94 11.32 5.61
N PRO A 37 -3.07 11.42 6.35
CA PRO A 37 -3.02 11.51 7.82
C PRO A 37 -2.47 10.24 8.49
N ILE A 38 -2.62 9.07 7.86
CA ILE A 38 -2.09 7.80 8.38
C ILE A 38 -0.57 7.79 8.23
N LEU A 39 -0.07 8.09 7.02
CA LEU A 39 1.36 8.09 6.72
C LEU A 39 2.10 9.20 7.46
N ASP A 40 1.50 10.37 7.61
CA ASP A 40 2.03 11.45 8.44
C ASP A 40 2.19 11.01 9.89
N HIS A 41 1.21 10.28 10.43
CA HIS A 41 1.31 9.74 11.78
C HIS A 41 2.41 8.69 11.89
N VAL A 42 2.49 7.75 10.94
CA VAL A 42 3.52 6.70 10.87
C VAL A 42 4.92 7.31 10.78
N GLY A 43 5.10 8.34 9.96
CA GLY A 43 6.35 9.10 9.86
C GLY A 43 6.69 9.83 11.16
N ARG A 44 5.71 10.48 11.79
CA ARG A 44 5.90 11.21 13.06
C ARG A 44 6.32 10.31 14.22
N ILE A 45 5.88 9.04 14.25
CA ILE A 45 6.33 8.07 15.28
C ILE A 45 7.70 7.45 14.98
N GLY A 46 8.35 7.91 13.90
CA GLY A 46 9.70 7.52 13.49
C GLY A 46 9.78 6.13 12.89
N TYR A 47 8.70 5.63 12.27
CA TYR A 47 8.77 4.37 11.54
C TYR A 47 9.56 4.56 10.25
N ASP A 48 10.62 3.78 10.09
CA ASP A 48 11.54 3.80 8.94
C ASP A 48 11.72 2.41 8.30
N GLY A 49 10.82 1.49 8.61
CA GLY A 49 10.81 0.12 8.08
C GLY A 49 10.08 -0.03 6.74
N TYR A 50 9.88 -1.28 6.33
CA TYR A 50 9.27 -1.61 5.05
C TYR A 50 7.75 -1.44 5.03
N VAL A 51 7.24 -1.05 3.87
CA VAL A 51 5.80 -1.03 3.57
C VAL A 51 5.53 -2.09 2.51
N SER A 52 4.53 -2.93 2.76
CA SER A 52 4.16 -4.03 1.86
C SER A 52 2.76 -3.89 1.33
N LEU A 53 2.56 -4.27 0.07
CA LEU A 53 1.24 -4.43 -0.50
C LEU A 53 0.60 -5.72 0.02
N GLU A 54 -0.59 -5.65 0.63
CA GLU A 54 -1.33 -6.83 1.07
C GLU A 54 -2.79 -6.81 0.61
N VAL A 55 -3.03 -7.39 -0.56
CA VAL A 55 -4.34 -7.52 -1.19
C VAL A 55 -4.68 -9.00 -1.43
N ARG A 56 -5.84 -9.47 -0.95
CA ARG A 56 -6.31 -10.87 -1.13
C ARG A 56 -7.55 -10.96 -2.01
N ASN A 57 -7.67 -10.03 -2.95
CA ASN A 57 -8.80 -9.92 -3.85
C ASN A 57 -8.73 -10.95 -4.98
N PRO A 58 -9.71 -11.87 -5.10
CA PRO A 58 -9.72 -12.90 -6.14
C PRO A 58 -9.74 -12.37 -7.58
N GLN A 59 -10.19 -11.14 -7.81
CA GLN A 59 -10.15 -10.52 -9.13
C GLN A 59 -8.69 -10.30 -9.59
N LEU A 60 -7.78 -9.97 -8.67
CA LEU A 60 -6.36 -9.80 -9.00
C LEU A 60 -5.69 -11.13 -9.36
N TRP A 61 -6.22 -12.27 -8.92
CA TRP A 61 -5.68 -13.59 -9.28
C TRP A 61 -5.91 -13.94 -10.75
N GLN A 62 -6.82 -13.24 -11.42
CA GLN A 62 -7.08 -13.40 -12.86
C GLN A 62 -6.07 -12.62 -13.72
N VAL A 63 -5.22 -11.79 -13.10
CA VAL A 63 -4.23 -10.96 -13.76
C VAL A 63 -2.85 -11.65 -13.67
N PRO A 64 -2.02 -11.61 -14.73
CA PRO A 64 -0.65 -12.12 -14.66
C PRO A 64 0.14 -11.52 -13.49
N ALA A 65 0.92 -12.37 -12.81
CA ALA A 65 1.56 -12.00 -11.54
C ALA A 65 2.57 -10.84 -11.66
N ASP A 66 3.31 -10.78 -12.77
CA ASP A 66 4.22 -9.68 -13.10
C ASP A 66 3.46 -8.35 -13.24
N ARG A 67 2.30 -8.37 -13.91
CA ARG A 67 1.43 -7.20 -14.05
C ARG A 67 0.85 -6.75 -12.72
N VAL A 68 0.45 -7.69 -11.85
CA VAL A 68 -0.03 -7.36 -10.49
C VAL A 68 1.10 -6.75 -9.66
N ALA A 69 2.32 -7.28 -9.76
CA ALA A 69 3.48 -6.74 -9.07
C ALA A 69 3.81 -5.31 -9.53
N ASP A 70 3.81 -5.07 -10.84
CA ASP A 70 4.07 -3.75 -11.42
C ASP A 70 3.03 -2.71 -10.98
N LEU A 71 1.74 -3.03 -11.17
CA LEU A 71 0.63 -2.16 -10.78
C LEU A 71 0.63 -1.90 -9.27
N GLY A 72 0.85 -2.96 -8.49
CA GLY A 72 0.93 -2.90 -7.05
C GLY A 72 2.07 -2.03 -6.54
N HIS A 73 3.27 -2.18 -7.10
CA HIS A 73 4.42 -1.37 -6.75
C HIS A 73 4.19 0.11 -7.08
N GLN A 74 3.66 0.41 -8.28
CA GLN A 74 3.32 1.78 -8.68
C GLN A 74 2.27 2.40 -7.75
N ALA A 75 1.24 1.64 -7.38
CA ALA A 75 0.20 2.09 -6.46
C ALA A 75 0.79 2.41 -5.06
N VAL A 76 1.64 1.53 -4.52
CA VAL A 76 2.34 1.77 -3.24
C VAL A 76 3.23 3.00 -3.30
N CYS A 77 4.07 3.14 -4.33
CA CYS A 77 4.94 4.31 -4.47
C CYS A 77 4.13 5.61 -4.55
N ARG A 78 3.00 5.59 -5.26
CA ARG A 78 2.10 6.73 -5.40
C ARG A 78 1.51 7.15 -4.05
N VAL A 79 0.99 6.22 -3.25
CA VAL A 79 0.39 6.57 -1.94
C VAL A 79 1.45 6.96 -0.91
N LEU A 80 2.64 6.34 -0.96
CA LEU A 80 3.72 6.72 -0.05
C LEU A 80 4.22 8.14 -0.33
N GLY A 81 4.22 8.58 -1.59
CA GLY A 81 4.56 9.96 -1.95
C GLY A 81 5.86 10.42 -1.32
N GLN A 82 5.82 11.52 -0.56
CA GLN A 82 6.99 12.07 0.15
C GLN A 82 7.59 11.14 1.21
N TRP A 83 6.80 10.18 1.71
CA TRP A 83 7.26 9.18 2.68
C TRP A 83 7.99 8.00 2.02
N ASN A 84 8.00 7.93 0.69
CA ASN A 84 8.82 6.95 -0.03
C ASN A 84 10.29 7.39 -0.07
N ARG A 85 11.13 6.76 0.75
CA ARG A 85 12.58 7.02 0.78
C ARG A 85 13.33 6.46 -0.43
N TYR A 86 12.75 5.50 -1.14
CA TYR A 86 13.34 4.87 -2.33
C TYR A 86 12.36 5.00 -3.50
N PRO A 87 12.28 6.19 -4.13
CA PRO A 87 11.43 6.37 -5.29
C PRO A 87 11.86 5.44 -6.44
N PRO A 88 10.94 5.07 -7.34
CA PRO A 88 11.17 4.07 -8.39
C PRO A 88 12.38 4.36 -9.29
N GLU A 89 12.81 5.63 -9.39
CA GLU A 89 14.01 6.05 -10.12
C GLU A 89 15.33 5.47 -9.54
N THR A 90 15.31 4.98 -8.31
CA THR A 90 16.49 4.40 -7.64
C THR A 90 16.73 2.90 -7.96
N TRP A 91 15.76 2.23 -8.60
CA TRP A 91 15.91 0.85 -9.06
C TRP A 91 16.55 0.84 -10.46
N GLY A 92 17.90 0.81 -10.51
CA GLY A 92 18.65 0.77 -11.77
C GLY A 92 20.07 1.34 -11.71
N GLY A 93 20.53 1.82 -10.56
CA GLY A 93 21.90 2.28 -10.36
C GLY A 93 22.79 1.21 -9.70
N ALA A 94 23.17 0.18 -10.46
CA ALA A 94 24.35 -0.66 -10.23
C ALA A 94 24.69 -1.43 -11.50
#